data_AF-A0A4R2NFD3-F1
#
_entry.id   AF-A0A4R2NFD3-F1
#
_cell.length_a   1.000
_cell.length_b   1.000
_cell.length_c   1.000
_cell.angle_alpha   90.00
_cell.angle_beta   90.00
_cell.angle_gamma   90.00
#
_symmetry.space_group_name_H-M   'P 1'
#
loop_
_entity.id
_entity.type
_entity.pdbx_description
1 polymer ?
#
loop_
_entity_poly.entity_id
_entity_poly.type
_entity_poly.pdbx_seq_one_letter_code
_entity_poly.pdbx_strand_id
1 'polypeptide(L)'
;MIETRRKTFQRKGRLYCRAVADSLGEACDRLFPFTRLDPLQWKFARTTHSIERLNGACCRHIKTKTVLPCEETVQMLLWALQATGQIQMRKVERWETLSAPRAGTP
;
A
#
# COMPACT_ATOMS: atom_id res chain seq x y z
N MET A 1 -18.67 7.05 -11.53
CA MET A 1 -17.57 7.99 -11.87
C MET A 1 -16.19 7.32 -11.94
N ILE A 2 -15.79 6.52 -10.95
CA ILE A 2 -14.46 5.87 -10.90
C ILE A 2 -14.29 4.83 -12.02
N GLU A 3 -15.32 4.03 -12.27
CA GLU A 3 -15.35 3.03 -13.34
C GLU A 3 -15.12 3.62 -14.74
N THR A 4 -15.71 4.79 -15.01
CA THR A 4 -15.52 5.51 -16.27
C THR A 4 -14.08 6.01 -16.42
N ARG A 5 -13.52 6.59 -15.35
CA ARG A 5 -12.11 7.04 -15.32
C ARG A 5 -11.13 5.86 -15.49
N ARG A 6 -11.46 4.69 -14.92
CA ARG A 6 -10.71 3.43 -15.08
C ARG A 6 -10.61 3.02 -16.55
N LYS A 7 -11.75 2.94 -17.24
CA LYS A 7 -11.78 2.56 -18.66
C LYS A 7 -10.99 3.54 -19.54
N THR A 8 -11.07 4.83 -19.25
CA THR A 8 -10.29 5.85 -19.97
C THR A 8 -8.79 5.72 -19.70
N PHE A 9 -8.39 5.48 -18.44
CA PHE A 9 -6.99 5.26 -18.08
C PHE A 9 -6.43 4.00 -18.74
N GLN A 10 -7.16 2.89 -18.75
CA GLN A 10 -6.70 1.65 -19.40
C GLN A 10 -6.55 1.83 -20.92
N ARG A 11 -7.50 2.50 -21.58
CA ARG A 11 -7.39 2.81 -23.02
C ARG A 11 -6.16 3.63 -23.34
N LYS A 12 -5.90 4.69 -22.57
CA LYS A 12 -4.70 5.53 -22.75
C LYS A 12 -3.43 4.76 -22.36
N GLY A 13 -3.46 4.01 -21.26
CA GLY A 13 -2.34 3.22 -20.75
C GLY A 13 -1.86 2.16 -21.72
N ARG A 14 -2.77 1.51 -22.47
CA ARG A 14 -2.41 0.55 -23.52
C ARG A 14 -1.59 1.16 -24.66
N LEU A 15 -1.69 2.47 -24.88
CA LEU A 15 -0.88 3.17 -25.88
C LEU A 15 0.55 3.47 -25.39
N TYR A 16 0.75 3.63 -24.08
CA TYR A 16 2.08 3.95 -23.51
C TYR A 16 2.81 2.70 -22.98
N CYS A 17 2.14 1.88 -22.17
CA CYS A 17 2.69 0.66 -21.61
C CYS A 17 1.60 -0.39 -21.37
N ARG A 18 1.54 -1.37 -22.27
CA ARG A 18 0.54 -2.43 -22.25
C ARG A 18 0.59 -3.28 -20.98
N ALA A 19 1.80 -3.61 -20.50
CA ALA A 19 1.99 -4.41 -19.28
C ALA A 19 1.37 -3.73 -18.04
N VAL A 20 1.53 -2.41 -17.90
CA VAL A 20 0.92 -1.66 -16.79
C VAL A 20 -0.60 -1.64 -16.90
N ALA A 21 -1.14 -1.46 -18.12
CA ALA A 21 -2.58 -1.43 -18.33
C ALA A 21 -3.24 -2.80 -18.07
N ASP A 22 -2.58 -3.89 -18.48
CA ASP A 22 -3.09 -5.24 -18.28
C ASP A 22 -2.97 -5.68 -16.81
N SER A 23 -1.84 -5.39 -16.14
CA SER A 23 -1.68 -5.62 -14.69
C SER A 23 -2.71 -4.85 -13.87
N LEU A 24 -2.99 -3.60 -14.25
CA LEU A 24 -4.03 -2.80 -13.62
C LEU A 24 -5.42 -3.40 -13.86
N GLY A 25 -5.69 -3.91 -15.07
CA GLY A 25 -6.95 -4.60 -15.37
C GLY A 25 -7.18 -5.82 -14.49
N GLU A 26 -6.15 -6.64 -14.29
CA GLU A 26 -6.20 -7.85 -13.47
C GLU A 26 -6.35 -7.55 -11.97
N ALA A 27 -5.55 -6.61 -11.45
CA ALA A 27 -5.53 -6.32 -10.01
C ALA A 27 -6.61 -5.32 -9.56
N CYS A 28 -7.29 -4.65 -10.50
CA CYS A 28 -8.18 -3.52 -10.21
C CYS A 28 -9.25 -3.85 -9.17
N ASP A 29 -9.94 -4.98 -9.30
CA ASP A 29 -11.05 -5.32 -8.41
C ASP A 29 -10.56 -5.60 -6.97
N ARG A 30 -9.28 -5.97 -6.80
CA ARG A 30 -8.63 -6.15 -5.50
C ARG A 30 -8.02 -4.87 -4.94
N LEU A 31 -7.63 -3.91 -5.80
CA LEU A 31 -6.98 -2.65 -5.41
C LEU A 31 -7.96 -1.50 -5.12
N PHE A 32 -9.13 -1.49 -5.76
CA PHE A 32 -10.16 -0.46 -5.56
C PHE A 32 -11.18 -0.67 -4.42
N PRO A 33 -11.10 -1.67 -3.50
CA PRO A 33 -12.00 -1.74 -2.34
C PRO A 33 -12.02 -0.47 -1.48
N PHE A 34 -10.98 0.38 -1.54
CA PHE A 34 -10.98 1.68 -0.84
C PHE A 34 -12.10 2.61 -1.28
N THR A 35 -12.69 2.43 -2.47
CA THR A 35 -13.83 3.24 -2.92
C THR A 35 -15.11 2.96 -2.11
N ARG A 36 -15.11 1.89 -1.31
CA ARG A 36 -16.16 1.54 -0.35
C ARG A 36 -15.92 2.17 1.04
N LEU A 37 -14.76 2.79 1.23
CA LEU A 37 -14.46 3.57 2.43
C LEU A 37 -15.04 4.98 2.28
N ASP A 38 -15.23 5.66 3.40
CA ASP A 38 -15.65 7.05 3.40
C ASP A 38 -14.63 7.92 2.61
N PRO A 39 -15.06 8.91 1.82
CA PRO A 39 -14.15 9.79 1.07
C PRO A 39 -13.06 10.45 1.93
N LEU A 40 -13.34 10.69 3.22
CA LEU A 40 -12.36 11.19 4.20
C LEU A 40 -11.22 10.19 4.44
N GLN A 41 -11.43 8.90 4.19
CA GLN A 41 -10.45 7.82 4.34
C GLN A 41 -9.71 7.51 3.04
N TRP A 42 -10.15 8.02 1.89
CA TRP A 42 -9.48 7.75 0.61
C TRP A 42 -8.05 8.31 0.56
N LYS A 43 -7.79 9.39 1.30
CA LYS A 43 -6.43 9.94 1.42
C LYS A 43 -5.53 8.94 2.14
N PHE A 44 -5.99 8.39 3.27
CA PHE A 44 -5.27 7.36 4.02
C PHE A 44 -5.07 6.09 3.18
N ALA A 45 -6.15 5.54 2.61
CA ALA A 45 -6.14 4.26 1.93
C ALA A 45 -5.26 4.24 0.66
N ARG A 46 -5.06 5.41 0.04
CA ARG A 46 -4.17 5.56 -1.13
C ARG A 46 -2.74 5.97 -0.77
N THR A 47 -2.48 6.37 0.48
CA THR A 47 -1.15 6.83 0.88
C THR A 47 -0.26 5.62 1.18
N THR A 48 0.71 5.36 0.31
CA THR A 48 1.76 4.35 0.51
C THR A 48 2.91 4.86 1.37
N HIS A 49 3.01 6.18 1.58
CA HIS A 49 4.13 6.83 2.28
C HIS A 49 4.50 6.16 3.61
N SER A 50 3.52 5.79 4.44
CA SER A 50 3.80 5.17 5.73
C SER A 50 4.46 3.80 5.59
N ILE A 51 4.01 3.00 4.62
CA ILE A 51 4.54 1.66 4.33
C ILE A 51 5.89 1.77 3.62
N GLU A 52 6.01 2.66 2.63
CA GLU A 52 7.27 2.91 1.92
C GLU A 52 8.36 3.43 2.85
N ARG A 53 8.02 4.34 3.77
CA ARG A 53 8.95 4.84 4.78
C ARG A 53 9.40 3.72 5.72
N LEU A 54 8.48 2.85 6.16
CA LEU A 54 8.78 1.70 7.01
C LEU A 54 9.74 0.74 6.29
N ASN A 55 9.39 0.35 5.06
CA ASN A 55 10.22 -0.51 4.23
C ASN A 55 11.61 0.10 3.99
N GLY A 56 11.67 1.39 3.63
CA GLY A 56 12.93 2.10 3.41
C GLY A 56 13.78 2.25 4.68
N ALA A 57 13.15 2.34 5.87
CA ALA A 57 13.88 2.32 7.15
C ALA A 57 14.48 0.93 7.42
N CYS A 58 13.70 -0.13 7.20
CA CYS A 58 14.17 -1.51 7.32
C CYS A 58 15.31 -1.80 6.33
N CYS A 59 15.10 -1.52 5.04
CA CYS A 59 16.11 -1.68 4.00
C CYS A 59 17.42 -0.96 4.32
N ARG A 60 17.36 0.27 4.87
CA ARG A 60 18.58 1.01 5.27
C ARG A 60 19.39 0.33 6.38
N HIS A 61 18.73 -0.42 7.27
CA HIS A 61 19.39 -1.17 8.35
C HIS A 61 19.90 -2.53 7.89
N ILE A 62 19.14 -3.24 7.05
CA ILE A 62 19.48 -4.60 6.61
C ILE A 62 20.37 -4.65 5.35
N LYS A 63 20.55 -3.53 4.61
CA LYS A 63 21.32 -3.50 3.35
C LYS A 63 22.75 -4.04 3.43
N THR A 64 23.36 -4.05 4.63
CA THR A 64 24.71 -4.57 4.87
C THR A 64 24.74 -6.06 5.20
N LYS A 65 23.58 -6.68 5.43
CA LYS A 65 23.43 -8.12 5.64
C LYS A 65 23.19 -8.74 4.26
N THR A 66 24.25 -9.22 3.62
CA THR A 66 24.29 -9.51 2.19
C THR A 66 23.51 -10.76 1.75
N VAL A 67 23.04 -11.59 2.69
CA VAL A 67 22.12 -12.69 2.38
C VAL A 67 21.15 -12.88 3.53
N LEU A 68 19.86 -12.80 3.22
CA LEU A 68 18.78 -13.21 4.11
C LEU A 68 18.36 -14.62 3.69
N PRO A 69 18.29 -15.58 4.64
CA PRO A 69 18.03 -16.98 4.31
C PRO A 69 16.61 -17.23 3.81
N CYS A 70 15.63 -16.40 4.17
CA CYS A 70 14.24 -16.51 3.73
C CYS A 70 13.46 -15.18 3.91
N GLU A 71 12.25 -15.11 3.33
CA GLU A 71 11.35 -13.95 3.44
C GLU A 71 10.95 -13.69 4.90
N GLU A 72 10.69 -14.74 5.66
CA GLU A 72 10.28 -14.64 7.07
C GLU A 72 11.35 -13.93 7.91
N THR A 73 12.62 -14.07 7.54
CA THR A 73 13.72 -13.38 8.22
C THR A 73 13.61 -11.87 8.08
N VAL A 74 13.14 -11.37 6.93
CA VAL A 74 12.92 -9.92 6.73
C VAL A 74 11.82 -9.42 7.67
N GLN A 75 10.74 -10.19 7.79
CA GLN A 75 9.64 -9.84 8.69
C GLN A 75 10.10 -9.85 10.15
N MET A 76 10.84 -10.88 10.56
CA MET A 76 11.42 -10.97 11.91
C MET A 76 12.36 -9.79 12.20
N LEU A 77 13.23 -9.43 11.26
CA LEU A 77 14.14 -8.30 11.42
C LEU A 77 13.39 -6.97 11.48
N LEU A 78 12.33 -6.79 10.68
CA LEU A 78 11.48 -5.60 10.78
C LEU A 78 10.92 -5.43 12.19
N TRP A 79 10.35 -6.50 12.75
CA TRP A 79 9.79 -6.47 14.11
C TRP A 79 10.87 -6.31 15.18
N ALA A 80 12.03 -6.95 15.05
CA ALA A 80 13.15 -6.80 15.97
C ALA A 80 13.72 -5.37 15.95
N LEU A 81 13.88 -4.77 14.77
CA LEU A 81 14.32 -3.38 14.61
C LEU A 81 13.31 -2.38 15.19
N GLN A 82 12.02 -2.70 15.12
CA GLN A 82 10.98 -1.90 15.77
C GLN A 82 11.02 -2.05 17.30
N ALA A 83 11.10 -3.28 17.81
CA ALA A 83 11.15 -3.56 19.24
C ALA A 83 12.40 -2.98 19.93
N THR A 84 13.54 -2.98 19.22
CA THR A 84 14.79 -2.35 19.68
C THR A 84 14.80 -0.83 19.51
N GLY A 85 13.75 -0.24 18.93
CA GLY A 85 13.61 1.21 18.76
C GLY A 85 14.44 1.81 17.62
N GLN A 86 15.18 1.00 16.87
CA GLN A 86 15.95 1.44 15.69
C GLN A 86 15.03 1.93 14.56
N ILE A 87 13.82 1.39 14.48
CA ILE A 87 12.74 1.87 13.61
C ILE A 87 11.58 2.38 14.47
N GLN A 88 11.29 3.67 14.32
CA GLN A 88 10.13 4.30 14.95
C GLN A 88 8.94 4.27 13.99
N MET A 89 7.87 3.60 14.40
CA MET A 89 6.58 3.68 13.69
C MET A 89 6.00 5.08 13.87
N ARG A 90 5.49 5.66 12.79
CA ARG A 90 4.78 6.93 12.86
C ARG A 90 3.28 6.69 12.90
N LYS A 91 2.57 7.54 13.65
CA LYS A 91 1.10 7.54 13.67
C LYS A 91 0.61 7.64 12.22
N VAL A 92 -0.24 6.70 11.83
CA VAL A 92 -0.89 6.78 10.53
C VAL A 92 -2.11 7.70 10.69
N GLU A 93 -2.22 8.70 9.83
CA GLU A 93 -3.30 9.69 9.91
C GLU A 93 -4.68 8.99 9.87
N ARG A 94 -5.64 9.36 10.71
CA ARG A 94 -7.01 8.81 10.70
C ARG A 94 -7.12 7.29 10.89
N TRP A 95 -6.11 6.64 11.50
CA TRP A 95 -6.18 5.21 11.85
C TRP A 95 -7.37 4.88 12.78
N GLU A 96 -7.76 5.81 13.66
CA GLU A 96 -8.89 5.67 14.60
C GLU A 96 -10.22 5.42 13.88
N THR A 97 -10.36 5.91 12.65
CA THR A 97 -11.59 5.78 11.87
C THR A 97 -11.63 4.47 11.08
N LEU A 98 -10.56 3.67 11.06
CA LEU A 98 -10.53 2.40 10.31
C LEU A 98 -11.50 1.35 10.83
N SER A 99 -11.81 1.40 12.13
CA SER A 99 -12.82 0.53 12.76
C SER A 99 -14.26 1.01 12.49
N ALA A 100 -14.43 2.20 11.91
CA ALA A 100 -15.75 2.72 11.58
C ALA A 100 -16.42 1.83 10.52
N PRO A 101 -17.75 1.62 10.59
CA PRO A 101 -18.49 0.84 9.61
C PRO A 101 -18.21 1.35 8.20
N ARG A 102 -17.96 0.43 7.27
CA ARG A 102 -17.83 0.77 5.84
C ARG A 102 -19.12 1.49 5.44
N ALA A 103 -18.98 2.68 4.87
CA ALA A 103 -20.13 3.46 4.45
C ALA A 103 -20.97 2.60 3.49
N GLY A 104 -22.23 2.39 3.87
CA GLY A 104 -23.33 1.74 3.14
C GLY A 104 -22.98 0.88 1.93
N THR A 105 -23.20 -0.43 2.05
CA THR A 105 -23.57 -1.28 0.92
C THR A 105 -24.70 -0.64 0.10
N PRO A 106 -24.68 -0.71 -1.25
CA PRO A 106 -25.93 -0.82 -1.99
C PRO A 106 -26.61 -2.16 -1.68
#